data_AF-A0A842KJE8-F1
#
_entry.id   AF-A0A842KJE8-F1
#
_cell.length_a   1.000
_cell.length_b   1.000
_cell.length_c   1.000
_cell.angle_alpha   90.00
_cell.angle_beta   90.00
_cell.angle_gamma   90.00
#
_symmetry.space_group_name_H-M   'P 1'
#
loop_
_entity.id
_entity.type
_entity.pdbx_description
1 polymer ?
#
loop_
_entity_poly.entity_id
_entity_poly.type
_entity_poly.pdbx_seq_one_letter_code
_entity_poly.pdbx_strand_id
1 'polypeptide(L)'
;MNLYKKTYEIVKQIPRGKVSTYGKVAIALGDIIACRAVGKMLNENPYKNVPCYRVIQSDGSIGGYAHGIEKKIEMLRRDGIEIKDGKIELEKYLFDDFETDYPLKKLREEQEKLRNKIIFEEVDEPAKIAGMDVAYGKYAYGAYVECENYKIKKIKVVRKKIDFPYIPTYLTYRELPVLQELIKNEKPDVVLIDGNGLLHTRFFGIACHFGVINKIPTIGIAKKLLVGEERNGYIFIDERKVGIKIKKFFVSPGNKIDIESSKEIFEKLIEKNLNLVHLAHVKANEEKRKEEK
;
A
#
# COMPACT_ATOMS: atom_id res chain seq x y z
N MET A 1 11.35 -6.05 0.98
CA MET A 1 12.19 -4.85 0.77
C MET A 1 11.89 -3.82 1.86
N ASN A 2 12.91 -3.14 2.40
CA ASN A 2 12.70 -2.03 3.34
C ASN A 2 12.91 -0.70 2.61
N LEU A 3 11.82 0.03 2.33
CA LEU A 3 11.87 1.25 1.53
C LEU A 3 12.43 2.45 2.33
N TYR A 4 12.30 2.42 3.66
CA TYR A 4 12.91 3.42 4.54
C TYR A 4 14.43 3.41 4.39
N LYS A 5 15.05 2.23 4.47
CA LYS A 5 16.50 2.05 4.27
C LYS A 5 16.95 2.55 2.90
N LYS A 6 16.25 2.17 1.83
CA LYS A 6 16.54 2.63 0.46
C LYS A 6 16.47 4.16 0.33
N THR A 7 15.48 4.78 0.97
CA THR A 7 15.34 6.25 0.97
C THR A 7 16.51 6.93 1.69
N TYR A 8 16.96 6.37 2.82
CA TYR A 8 18.10 6.91 3.56
C TYR A 8 19.42 6.76 2.79
N GLU A 9 19.59 5.64 2.08
CA GLU A 9 20.74 5.42 1.19
C GLU A 9 20.80 6.45 0.06
N ILE A 10 19.66 6.75 -0.58
CA ILE A 10 19.55 7.80 -1.61
C ILE A 10 19.88 9.18 -1.01
N VAL A 11 19.29 9.54 0.13
CA VAL A 11 19.50 10.86 0.73
C VAL A 11 20.94 11.07 1.21
N LYS A 12 21.65 10.00 1.62
CA LYS A 12 23.08 10.09 1.98
C LYS A 12 23.99 10.49 0.82
N GLN A 13 23.54 10.34 -0.43
CA GLN A 13 24.34 10.72 -1.60
C GLN A 13 24.38 12.23 -1.81
N ILE A 14 23.44 13.00 -1.23
CA ILE A 14 23.41 14.47 -1.41
C ILE A 14 24.65 15.07 -0.74
N PRO A 15 25.61 15.63 -1.49
CA PRO A 15 26.87 16.11 -0.91
C PRO A 15 26.67 17.41 -0.12
N ARG A 16 27.67 17.76 0.69
CA ARG A 16 27.74 19.09 1.32
C ARG A 16 27.77 20.17 0.23
N GLY A 17 27.07 21.29 0.44
CA GLY A 17 26.94 22.35 -0.56
C GLY A 17 25.89 22.06 -1.64
N LYS A 18 25.11 20.99 -1.52
CA LYS A 18 23.98 20.69 -2.40
C LYS A 18 22.71 20.38 -1.61
N VAL A 19 21.57 20.53 -2.30
CA VAL A 19 20.23 20.16 -1.84
C VAL A 19 19.52 19.35 -2.90
N SER A 20 18.53 18.55 -2.51
CA SER A 20 17.63 17.90 -3.45
C SER A 20 16.19 18.15 -3.05
N THR A 21 15.24 17.73 -3.88
CA THR A 21 13.82 17.89 -3.58
C THR A 21 13.18 16.55 -3.24
N TYR A 22 12.09 16.56 -2.48
CA TYR A 22 11.30 15.35 -2.21
C TYR A 22 10.91 14.62 -3.51
N GLY A 23 10.62 15.38 -4.57
CA GLY A 23 10.30 14.84 -5.88
C GLY A 23 11.49 14.14 -6.55
N LYS A 24 12.68 14.72 -6.50
CA LYS A 24 13.89 14.10 -7.05
C LYS A 24 14.29 12.82 -6.30
N VAL A 25 14.15 12.81 -4.98
CA VAL A 25 14.32 11.57 -4.18
C VAL A 25 13.26 10.53 -4.54
N ALA A 26 12.00 10.91 -4.76
CA ALA A 26 10.96 9.99 -5.21
C ALA A 26 11.22 9.41 -6.61
N ILE A 27 11.72 10.24 -7.53
CA ILE A 27 12.18 9.79 -8.86
C ILE A 27 13.34 8.81 -8.74
N ALA A 28 14.32 9.09 -7.87
CA ALA A 28 15.42 8.17 -7.60
C ALA A 28 14.92 6.84 -6.99
N LEU A 29 13.85 6.86 -6.19
CA LEU A 29 13.18 5.64 -5.74
C LEU A 29 12.45 4.90 -6.89
N GLY A 30 12.17 5.56 -8.02
CA GLY A 30 11.58 4.98 -9.22
C GLY A 30 10.14 5.41 -9.53
N ASP A 31 9.53 6.27 -8.69
CA ASP A 31 8.17 6.76 -8.91
C ASP A 31 7.89 8.07 -8.16
N ILE A 32 7.53 9.13 -8.89
CA ILE A 32 7.22 10.45 -8.33
C ILE A 32 6.04 10.42 -7.32
N ILE A 33 5.15 9.42 -7.43
CA ILE A 33 4.02 9.27 -6.51
C ILE A 33 4.45 9.05 -5.05
N ALA A 34 5.70 8.63 -4.83
CA ALA A 34 6.27 8.43 -3.51
C ALA A 34 6.66 9.73 -2.79
N CYS A 35 6.53 10.92 -3.41
CA CYS A 35 6.96 12.20 -2.84
C CYS A 35 6.48 12.42 -1.39
N ARG A 36 5.19 12.19 -1.10
CA ARG A 36 4.66 12.30 0.27
C ARG A 36 5.24 11.25 1.21
N ALA A 37 5.46 10.03 0.71
CA ALA A 37 6.06 8.97 1.51
C ALA A 37 7.54 9.24 1.81
N VAL A 38 8.29 9.89 0.90
CA VAL A 38 9.65 10.38 1.19
C VAL A 38 9.60 11.34 2.39
N GLY A 39 8.70 12.33 2.37
CA GLY A 39 8.54 13.25 3.49
C GLY A 39 8.29 12.52 4.82
N LYS A 40 7.39 11.53 4.84
CA LYS A 40 7.14 10.70 6.01
C LYS A 40 8.39 9.92 6.45
N MET A 41 9.06 9.23 5.54
CA MET A 41 10.25 8.42 5.84
C MET A 41 11.39 9.27 6.41
N LEU A 42 11.59 10.49 5.91
CA LEU A 42 12.59 11.43 6.43
C LEU A 42 12.22 12.02 7.79
N ASN A 43 10.92 12.25 8.05
CA ASN A 43 10.44 12.69 9.35
C ASN A 43 10.59 11.60 10.43
N GLU A 44 10.44 10.33 10.05
CA GLU A 44 10.58 9.16 10.93
C GLU A 44 12.04 8.64 11.00
N ASN A 45 13.00 9.35 10.42
CA ASN A 45 14.40 8.92 10.36
C ASN A 45 15.06 8.83 11.74
N PRO A 46 15.52 7.64 12.18
CA PRO A 46 16.21 7.49 13.45
C PRO A 46 17.72 7.79 13.36
N TYR A 47 18.27 7.98 12.16
CA TYR A 47 19.72 8.05 11.94
C TYR A 47 20.23 9.48 11.76
N LYS A 48 21.06 9.95 12.70
CA LYS A 48 21.65 11.31 12.65
C LYS A 48 22.56 11.55 11.43
N ASN A 49 23.14 10.51 10.84
CA ASN A 49 24.03 10.62 9.69
C ASN A 49 23.32 10.69 8.34
N VAL A 50 21.99 10.65 8.30
CA VAL A 50 21.22 10.88 7.07
C VAL A 50 20.94 12.38 6.97
N PRO A 51 21.42 13.09 5.93
CA PRO A 51 21.28 14.54 5.83
C PRO A 51 19.88 14.96 5.34
N CYS A 52 18.82 14.57 6.06
CA CYS A 52 17.42 14.87 5.71
C CYS A 52 17.15 16.37 5.54
N TYR A 53 17.91 17.22 6.23
CA TYR A 53 17.81 18.68 6.14
C TYR A 53 18.21 19.22 4.75
N ARG A 54 18.90 18.44 3.92
CA ARG A 54 19.23 18.78 2.52
C ARG A 54 18.08 18.50 1.54
N VAL A 55 16.97 17.92 1.99
CA VAL A 55 15.79 17.67 1.15
C VAL A 55 14.75 18.77 1.38
N ILE A 56 14.43 19.51 0.32
CA ILE A 56 13.56 20.70 0.35
C ILE A 56 12.37 20.60 -0.62
N GLN A 57 11.52 21.63 -0.65
CA GLN A 57 10.39 21.69 -1.57
C GLN A 57 10.86 21.99 -3.01
N SER A 58 10.01 21.64 -3.99
CA SER A 58 10.35 21.79 -5.42
C SER A 58 10.42 23.23 -5.91
N ASP A 59 9.87 24.18 -5.16
CA ASP A 59 9.89 25.62 -5.43
C ASP A 59 11.06 26.35 -4.72
N GLY A 60 12.00 25.59 -4.16
CA GLY A 60 13.14 26.11 -3.40
C GLY A 60 12.84 26.44 -1.93
N SER A 61 11.58 26.38 -1.50
CA SER A 61 11.21 26.63 -0.10
C SER A 61 11.77 25.53 0.81
N ILE A 62 12.26 25.91 2.00
CA ILE A 62 12.93 24.99 2.93
C ILE A 62 12.01 23.84 3.37
N GLY A 63 10.74 24.13 3.63
CA GLY A 63 9.77 23.16 4.17
C GLY A 63 10.09 22.67 5.59
N GLY A 64 9.36 21.65 6.04
CA GLY A 64 9.47 21.13 7.40
C GLY A 64 10.76 20.33 7.69
N TYR A 65 11.02 20.13 8.99
CA TYR A 65 12.07 19.27 9.51
C TYR A 65 11.72 18.74 10.90
N ALA A 66 12.02 17.47 11.18
CA ALA A 66 11.68 16.82 12.45
C ALA A 66 12.32 17.52 13.68
N HIS A 67 13.43 18.23 13.50
CA HIS A 67 14.11 19.00 14.57
C HIS A 67 13.86 20.52 14.47
N GLY A 68 12.86 20.94 13.70
CA GLY A 68 12.50 22.36 13.54
C GLY A 68 13.19 23.06 12.37
N ILE A 69 12.50 24.06 11.81
CA ILE A 69 12.93 24.79 10.61
C ILE A 69 14.22 25.59 10.86
N GLU A 70 14.34 26.22 12.03
CA GLU A 70 15.53 26.99 12.40
C GLU A 70 16.81 26.14 12.36
N LYS A 71 16.74 24.91 12.90
CA LYS A 71 17.87 23.97 12.86
C LYS A 71 18.22 23.57 11.43
N LYS A 72 17.23 23.34 10.58
CA LYS A 72 17.44 23.04 9.15
C LYS A 72 18.16 24.19 8.44
N ILE A 73 17.76 25.44 8.70
CA ILE A 73 18.41 26.64 8.15
C ILE A 73 19.87 26.74 8.61
N GLU A 74 20.14 26.57 9.90
CA GLU A 74 21.49 26.59 10.46
C GLU A 74 22.41 25.56 9.76
N MET A 75 21.91 24.32 9.60
CA MET A 75 22.68 23.24 8.97
C MET A 75 22.91 23.48 7.48
N LEU A 76 21.91 24.00 6.76
CA LEU A 76 22.04 24.36 5.35
C LEU A 76 23.08 25.48 5.15
N ARG A 77 23.05 26.53 5.98
CA ARG A 77 24.06 27.60 5.95
C ARG A 77 25.46 27.08 6.26
N ARG A 78 25.60 26.17 7.24
CA ARG A 78 26.87 25.49 7.55
C ARG A 78 27.39 24.66 6.37
N ASP A 79 26.48 24.14 5.54
CA ASP A 79 26.82 23.45 4.31
C ASP A 79 27.20 24.40 3.15
N GLY A 80 27.14 25.72 3.35
CA GLY A 80 27.47 26.73 2.34
C GLY A 80 26.29 27.08 1.43
N ILE A 81 25.06 26.74 1.83
CA ILE A 81 23.85 27.06 1.07
C ILE A 81 23.36 28.45 1.44
N GLU A 82 23.30 29.33 0.45
CA GLU A 82 22.64 30.64 0.58
C GLU A 82 21.11 30.48 0.59
N ILE A 83 20.46 31.20 1.51
CA ILE A 83 19.00 31.20 1.68
C ILE A 83 18.53 32.65 1.65
N LYS A 84 17.68 33.01 0.68
CA LYS A 84 17.08 34.33 0.51
C LYS A 84 15.57 34.21 0.60
N ASP A 85 14.93 35.01 1.44
CA ASP A 85 13.47 35.01 1.64
C ASP A 85 12.87 33.62 1.91
N GLY A 86 13.59 32.79 2.68
CA GLY A 86 13.18 31.42 3.01
C GLY A 86 13.31 30.40 1.86
N LYS A 87 13.95 30.79 0.75
CA LYS A 87 14.14 29.98 -0.45
C LYS A 87 15.62 29.77 -0.79
N ILE A 88 15.86 28.66 -1.48
CA ILE A 88 17.15 28.27 -2.05
C ILE A 88 17.03 28.26 -3.57
N GLU A 89 18.02 28.86 -4.24
CA GLU A 89 18.13 28.86 -5.69
C GLU A 89 18.54 27.47 -6.19
N LEU A 90 17.56 26.70 -6.66
CA LEU A 90 17.78 25.31 -7.07
C LEU A 90 18.76 25.18 -8.24
N GLU A 91 18.82 26.13 -9.16
CA GLU A 91 19.77 26.10 -10.29
C GLU A 91 21.23 26.01 -9.82
N LYS A 92 21.56 26.64 -8.70
CA LYS A 92 22.91 26.64 -8.11
C LYS A 92 23.18 25.38 -7.29
N TYR A 93 22.21 24.94 -6.49
CA TYR A 93 22.44 23.95 -5.43
C TYR A 93 21.79 22.58 -5.66
N LEU A 94 20.98 22.40 -6.70
CA LEU A 94 20.28 21.13 -6.93
C LEU A 94 21.27 19.98 -7.17
N PHE A 95 20.96 18.86 -6.54
CA PHE A 95 21.54 17.55 -6.80
C PHE A 95 20.42 16.57 -7.18
N ASP A 96 20.54 15.96 -8.34
CA ASP A 96 19.62 14.95 -8.85
C ASP A 96 20.30 13.75 -9.53
N ASP A 97 21.62 13.69 -9.50
CA ASP A 97 22.43 12.59 -10.03
C ASP A 97 22.59 11.47 -8.98
N PHE A 98 21.48 10.81 -8.67
CA PHE A 98 21.45 9.71 -7.70
C PHE A 98 21.83 8.36 -8.34
N GLU A 99 22.76 7.64 -7.71
CA GLU A 99 22.99 6.23 -7.99
C GLU A 99 21.90 5.39 -7.32
N THR A 100 21.07 4.73 -8.12
CA THR A 100 19.90 4.02 -7.59
C THR A 100 19.49 2.84 -8.47
N ASP A 101 18.96 1.81 -7.81
CA ASP A 101 18.40 0.65 -8.47
C ASP A 101 16.89 0.79 -8.76
N TYR A 102 16.34 1.99 -8.59
CA TYR A 102 14.93 2.35 -8.78
C TYR A 102 13.96 1.32 -8.14
N PRO A 103 13.99 1.15 -6.80
CA PRO A 103 13.26 0.09 -6.12
C PRO A 103 11.76 0.04 -6.44
N LEU A 104 11.07 1.18 -6.53
CA LEU A 104 9.65 1.24 -6.89
C LEU A 104 9.39 0.87 -8.36
N LYS A 105 10.31 1.20 -9.26
CA LYS A 105 10.22 0.76 -10.66
C LYS A 105 10.26 -0.77 -10.75
N LYS A 106 11.20 -1.40 -10.03
CA LYS A 106 11.28 -2.88 -9.96
C LYS A 106 9.98 -3.50 -9.42
N LEU A 107 9.40 -2.91 -8.37
CA LEU A 107 8.11 -3.37 -7.82
C LEU A 107 6.94 -3.20 -8.81
N ARG A 108 6.95 -2.14 -9.61
CA ARG A 108 5.94 -1.93 -10.66
C ARG A 108 6.09 -2.97 -11.78
N GLU A 109 7.31 -3.22 -12.23
CA GLU A 109 7.60 -4.28 -13.22
C GLU A 109 7.20 -5.66 -12.70
N GLU A 110 7.39 -5.94 -11.41
CA GLU A 110 6.90 -7.16 -10.76
C GLU A 110 5.36 -7.25 -10.81
N GLN A 111 4.65 -6.17 -10.47
CA GLN A 111 3.18 -6.12 -10.58
C GLN A 111 2.72 -6.40 -12.01
N GLU A 112 3.36 -5.82 -13.02
CA GLU A 112 3.04 -6.02 -14.43
C GLU A 112 3.27 -7.48 -14.86
N LYS A 113 4.39 -8.08 -14.44
CA LYS A 113 4.69 -9.50 -14.71
C LYS A 113 3.67 -10.43 -14.05
N LEU A 114 3.30 -10.17 -12.80
CA LEU A 114 2.35 -11.01 -12.05
C LEU A 114 0.91 -10.81 -12.52
N ARG A 115 0.54 -9.62 -13.00
CA ARG A 115 -0.77 -9.34 -13.60
C ARG A 115 -1.10 -10.32 -14.73
N ASN A 116 -0.12 -10.66 -15.55
CA ASN A 116 -0.31 -11.60 -16.67
C ASN A 116 -0.54 -13.06 -16.22
N LYS A 117 -0.47 -13.33 -14.91
CA LYS A 117 -0.75 -14.65 -14.32
C LYS A 117 -2.11 -14.73 -13.64
N ILE A 118 -2.94 -13.69 -13.71
CA ILE A 118 -4.29 -13.74 -13.18
C ILE A 118 -5.10 -14.74 -14.00
N ILE A 119 -5.80 -15.63 -13.31
CA ILE A 119 -6.75 -16.58 -13.90
C ILE A 119 -8.16 -16.12 -13.53
N PHE A 120 -9.09 -16.19 -14.48
CA PHE A 120 -10.52 -16.02 -14.23
C PHE A 120 -11.20 -17.35 -14.53
N GLU A 121 -11.94 -17.86 -13.56
CA GLU A 121 -12.68 -19.11 -13.64
C GLU A 121 -13.96 -18.96 -12.82
N GLU A 122 -14.99 -19.67 -13.23
CA GLU A 122 -16.21 -19.80 -12.43
C GLU A 122 -15.89 -20.62 -11.18
N VAL A 123 -16.48 -20.23 -10.05
CA VAL A 123 -16.26 -20.87 -8.75
C VAL A 123 -17.59 -21.32 -8.18
N ASP A 124 -17.72 -22.62 -7.96
CA ASP A 124 -18.84 -23.24 -7.24
C ASP A 124 -18.95 -22.72 -5.81
N GLU A 125 -20.07 -23.01 -5.14
CA GLU A 125 -20.31 -22.56 -3.77
C GLU A 125 -19.20 -23.04 -2.80
N PRO A 126 -18.38 -22.12 -2.25
CA PRO A 126 -17.24 -22.49 -1.40
C PRO A 126 -17.71 -22.90 -0.01
N ALA A 127 -17.16 -23.99 0.52
CA ALA A 127 -17.46 -24.44 1.87
C ALA A 127 -16.74 -23.57 2.92
N LYS A 128 -15.48 -23.19 2.65
CA LYS A 128 -14.62 -22.41 3.54
C LYS A 128 -14.28 -21.06 2.93
N ILE A 129 -14.69 -20.01 3.60
CA ILE A 129 -14.47 -18.63 3.15
C ILE A 129 -13.75 -17.86 4.25
N ALA A 130 -12.68 -17.15 3.88
CA ALA A 130 -11.94 -16.30 4.79
C ALA A 130 -12.09 -14.82 4.43
N GLY A 131 -12.10 -13.94 5.44
CA GLY A 131 -11.91 -12.51 5.31
C GLY A 131 -10.61 -12.08 5.98
N MET A 132 -9.87 -11.17 5.34
CA MET A 132 -8.66 -10.57 5.90
C MET A 132 -8.68 -9.05 5.83
N ASP A 133 -8.16 -8.41 6.87
CA ASP A 133 -7.90 -6.96 6.93
C ASP A 133 -6.59 -6.68 7.71
N VAL A 134 -6.00 -5.52 7.46
CA VAL A 134 -4.81 -5.01 8.15
C VAL A 134 -5.08 -3.61 8.71
N ALA A 135 -4.99 -3.48 10.03
CA ALA A 135 -5.02 -2.18 10.72
C ALA A 135 -3.60 -1.66 10.99
N TYR A 136 -3.45 -0.33 10.97
CA TYR A 136 -2.17 0.34 11.18
C TYR A 136 -2.13 1.16 12.47
N GLY A 137 -1.04 1.01 13.20
CA GLY A 137 -0.61 1.81 14.35
C GLY A 137 0.93 1.91 14.36
N LYS A 138 1.56 1.71 15.52
CA LYS A 138 3.04 1.52 15.60
C LYS A 138 3.51 0.28 14.81
N TYR A 139 2.64 -0.73 14.72
CA TYR A 139 2.82 -1.96 13.94
C TYR A 139 1.66 -2.11 12.95
N ALA A 140 1.77 -3.06 12.03
CA ALA A 140 0.65 -3.57 11.27
C ALA A 140 0.03 -4.75 12.03
N TYR A 141 -1.29 -4.72 12.19
CA TYR A 141 -2.08 -5.74 12.88
C TYR A 141 -3.01 -6.37 11.85
N GLY A 142 -2.75 -7.61 11.48
CA GLY A 142 -3.59 -8.35 10.55
C GLY A 142 -4.58 -9.24 11.29
N ALA A 143 -5.77 -9.42 10.72
CA ALA A 143 -6.73 -10.40 11.19
C ALA A 143 -7.24 -11.28 10.04
N TYR A 144 -7.50 -12.53 10.37
CA TYR A 144 -8.09 -13.57 9.53
C TYR A 144 -9.33 -14.08 10.23
N VAL A 145 -10.45 -14.10 9.52
CA VAL A 145 -11.73 -14.62 10.02
C VAL A 145 -12.26 -15.61 8.99
N GLU A 146 -12.39 -16.88 9.38
CA GLU A 146 -12.87 -17.95 8.50
C GLU A 146 -14.24 -18.44 8.96
N CYS A 147 -15.12 -18.66 7.99
CA CYS A 147 -16.33 -19.43 8.17
C CYS A 147 -16.30 -20.71 7.35
N GLU A 148 -16.98 -21.73 7.88
CA GLU A 148 -17.31 -22.95 7.16
C GLU A 148 -18.83 -23.10 7.16
N ASN A 149 -19.43 -23.26 5.97
CA ASN A 149 -20.89 -23.30 5.80
C ASN A 149 -21.59 -22.11 6.52
N TYR A 150 -21.04 -20.91 6.32
CA TYR A 150 -21.52 -19.65 6.90
C TYR A 150 -21.52 -19.58 8.45
N LYS A 151 -20.76 -20.44 9.12
CA LYS A 151 -20.53 -20.37 10.57
C LYS A 151 -19.06 -20.06 10.84
N ILE A 152 -18.78 -19.02 11.63
CA ILE A 152 -17.40 -18.69 12.02
C ILE A 152 -16.76 -19.89 12.72
N LYS A 153 -15.58 -20.29 12.25
CA LYS A 153 -14.80 -21.41 12.80
C LYS A 153 -13.49 -20.97 13.41
N LYS A 154 -12.85 -19.98 12.80
CA LYS A 154 -11.48 -19.59 13.17
C LYS A 154 -11.29 -18.10 13.08
N ILE A 155 -10.58 -17.55 14.07
CA ILE A 155 -10.07 -16.20 14.05
C ILE A 155 -8.58 -16.28 14.39
N LYS A 156 -7.74 -15.61 13.59
CA LYS A 156 -6.30 -15.51 13.80
C LYS A 156 -5.90 -14.05 13.65
N VAL A 157 -5.02 -13.58 14.53
CA VAL A 157 -4.44 -12.24 14.46
C VAL A 157 -2.93 -12.34 14.43
N VAL A 158 -2.29 -11.41 13.73
CA VAL A 158 -0.83 -11.33 13.64
C VAL A 158 -0.39 -9.88 13.76
N ARG A 159 0.82 -9.68 14.25
CA ARG A 159 1.46 -8.37 14.37
C ARG A 159 2.78 -8.38 13.63
N LYS A 160 3.05 -7.34 12.86
CA LYS A 160 4.30 -7.21 12.09
C LYS A 160 4.79 -5.78 12.07
N LYS A 161 6.11 -5.60 12.05
CA LYS A 161 6.73 -4.28 11.86
C LYS A 161 6.44 -3.78 10.44
N ILE A 162 6.21 -2.47 10.32
CA ILE A 162 5.99 -1.80 9.03
C ILE A 162 7.33 -1.32 8.49
N ASP A 163 7.80 -1.93 7.40
CA ASP A 163 9.05 -1.54 6.72
C ASP A 163 8.79 -0.89 5.34
N PHE A 164 7.51 -0.60 5.04
CA PHE A 164 7.07 0.02 3.79
C PHE A 164 6.00 1.09 4.09
N PRO A 165 6.17 2.35 3.66
CA PRO A 165 5.21 3.42 3.94
C PRO A 165 3.95 3.26 3.08
N TYR A 166 2.89 4.01 3.41
CA TYR A 166 1.75 4.11 2.50
C TYR A 166 2.16 4.88 1.23
N ILE A 167 2.09 4.20 0.08
CA ILE A 167 2.23 4.81 -1.24
C ILE A 167 1.05 4.31 -2.08
N PRO A 168 0.24 5.21 -2.68
CA PRO A 168 -0.83 4.80 -3.57
C PRO A 168 -0.30 3.85 -4.67
N THR A 169 -1.09 2.83 -5.03
CA THR A 169 -0.73 1.76 -5.99
C THR A 169 0.36 0.75 -5.56
N TYR A 170 1.00 0.95 -4.39
CA TYR A 170 1.97 0.02 -3.80
C TYR A 170 1.51 -0.53 -2.43
N LEU A 171 0.22 -0.39 -2.09
CA LEU A 171 -0.36 -0.87 -0.83
C LEU A 171 -0.03 -2.34 -0.56
N THR A 172 -0.04 -3.15 -1.60
CA THR A 172 0.30 -4.57 -1.51
C THR A 172 1.65 -4.82 -0.83
N TYR A 173 2.69 -4.03 -1.13
CA TYR A 173 4.01 -4.25 -0.55
C TYR A 173 4.08 -3.89 0.94
N ARG A 174 3.08 -3.16 1.43
CA ARG A 174 2.90 -2.84 2.84
C ARG A 174 2.13 -3.93 3.59
N GLU A 175 1.12 -4.54 2.97
CA GLU A 175 0.18 -5.46 3.65
C GLU A 175 0.45 -6.94 3.35
N LEU A 176 0.95 -7.28 2.17
CA LEU A 176 1.19 -8.65 1.75
C LEU A 176 2.03 -9.44 2.76
N PRO A 177 3.11 -8.90 3.38
CA PRO A 177 3.87 -9.65 4.39
C PRO A 177 3.04 -10.04 5.63
N VAL A 178 1.97 -9.31 5.93
CA VAL A 178 1.03 -9.58 7.03
C VAL A 178 0.02 -10.63 6.58
N LEU A 179 -0.57 -10.45 5.39
CA LEU A 179 -1.53 -11.40 4.81
C LEU A 179 -0.91 -12.79 4.60
N GLN A 180 0.36 -12.86 4.19
CA GLN A 180 1.12 -14.11 4.05
C GLN A 180 1.29 -14.85 5.39
N GLU A 181 1.42 -14.13 6.49
CA GLU A 181 1.50 -14.75 7.82
C GLU A 181 0.13 -15.28 8.26
N LEU A 182 -0.95 -14.55 7.92
CA LEU A 182 -2.31 -14.95 8.23
C LEU A 182 -2.71 -16.24 7.52
N ILE A 183 -2.44 -16.35 6.22
CA ILE A 183 -2.81 -17.53 5.41
C ILE A 183 -1.93 -18.76 5.65
N LYS A 184 -0.77 -18.59 6.29
CA LYS A 184 0.16 -19.69 6.55
C LYS A 184 -0.54 -20.84 7.30
N ASN A 185 -0.48 -22.03 6.71
CA ASN A 185 -1.14 -23.28 7.15
C ASN A 185 -2.68 -23.30 7.06
N GLU A 186 -3.30 -22.25 6.53
CA GLU A 186 -4.74 -22.17 6.30
C GLU A 186 -5.06 -22.52 4.83
N LYS A 187 -6.23 -23.14 4.62
CA LYS A 187 -6.69 -23.60 3.31
C LYS A 187 -8.18 -23.26 3.09
N PRO A 188 -8.55 -21.97 3.07
CA PRO A 188 -9.88 -21.56 2.64
C PRO A 188 -10.05 -21.82 1.14
N ASP A 189 -11.28 -21.99 0.69
CA ASP A 189 -11.60 -22.13 -0.73
C ASP A 189 -11.56 -20.76 -1.42
N VAL A 190 -12.00 -19.71 -0.72
CA VAL A 190 -11.99 -18.32 -1.20
C VAL A 190 -11.53 -17.36 -0.10
N VAL A 191 -10.74 -16.34 -0.46
CA VAL A 191 -10.30 -15.28 0.46
C VAL A 191 -10.80 -13.90 0.01
N LEU A 192 -11.55 -13.23 0.88
CA LEU A 192 -11.95 -11.83 0.75
C LEU A 192 -10.89 -10.95 1.43
N ILE A 193 -10.43 -9.90 0.75
CA ILE A 193 -9.41 -8.97 1.26
C ILE A 193 -10.00 -7.55 1.29
N ASP A 194 -9.82 -6.81 2.39
CA ASP A 194 -10.12 -5.37 2.44
C ASP A 194 -9.16 -4.62 1.49
N GLY A 195 -9.65 -4.27 0.31
CA GLY A 195 -8.84 -3.75 -0.77
C GLY A 195 -9.35 -4.15 -2.14
N ASN A 196 -8.71 -3.64 -3.19
CA ASN A 196 -9.15 -3.92 -4.56
C ASN A 196 -8.49 -5.18 -5.14
N GLY A 197 -9.20 -5.85 -6.04
CA GLY A 197 -8.68 -6.82 -7.01
C GLY A 197 -8.42 -6.13 -8.35
N LEU A 198 -9.17 -6.51 -9.38
CA LEU A 198 -9.09 -5.91 -10.71
C LEU A 198 -9.39 -4.40 -10.75
N LEU A 199 -10.13 -3.88 -9.77
CA LEU A 199 -10.48 -2.46 -9.63
C LEU A 199 -9.26 -1.64 -9.17
N HIS A 200 -8.25 -1.56 -10.02
CA HIS A 200 -6.98 -0.91 -9.74
C HIS A 200 -6.43 -0.31 -11.03
N THR A 201 -5.66 0.78 -10.95
CA THR A 201 -5.11 1.48 -12.12
C THR A 201 -4.24 0.59 -13.01
N ARG A 202 -3.68 -0.50 -12.44
CA ARG A 202 -2.90 -1.52 -13.15
C ARG A 202 -3.66 -2.83 -13.36
N PHE A 203 -4.96 -2.88 -13.09
CA PHE A 203 -5.76 -4.10 -13.05
C PHE A 203 -5.14 -5.20 -12.16
N PHE A 204 -4.46 -4.79 -11.09
CA PHE A 204 -3.66 -5.66 -10.23
C PHE A 204 -3.57 -5.12 -8.80
N GLY A 205 -4.71 -5.09 -8.12
CA GLY A 205 -4.80 -4.73 -6.72
C GLY A 205 -4.26 -5.81 -5.79
N ILE A 206 -4.38 -5.57 -4.47
CA ILE A 206 -3.88 -6.49 -3.44
C ILE A 206 -4.53 -7.87 -3.51
N ALA A 207 -5.83 -7.96 -3.83
CA ALA A 207 -6.49 -9.26 -3.93
C ALA A 207 -5.96 -10.08 -5.12
N CYS A 208 -5.69 -9.44 -6.26
CA CYS A 208 -5.05 -10.10 -7.41
C CYS A 208 -3.65 -10.59 -7.03
N HIS A 209 -2.83 -9.72 -6.45
CA HIS A 209 -1.45 -10.03 -6.13
C HIS A 209 -1.36 -11.17 -5.11
N PHE A 210 -2.12 -11.09 -4.01
CA PHE A 210 -2.18 -12.16 -3.02
C PHE A 210 -2.68 -13.46 -3.64
N GLY A 211 -3.72 -13.42 -4.48
CA GLY A 211 -4.29 -14.60 -5.12
C GLY A 211 -3.32 -15.28 -6.09
N VAL A 212 -2.60 -14.52 -6.90
CA VAL A 212 -1.60 -15.04 -7.84
C VAL A 212 -0.45 -15.74 -7.11
N ILE A 213 0.09 -15.13 -6.04
CA ILE A 213 1.20 -15.72 -5.28
C ILE A 213 0.78 -17.01 -4.57
N ASN A 214 -0.41 -17.02 -3.95
CA ASN A 214 -0.89 -18.17 -3.19
C ASN A 214 -1.65 -19.20 -4.05
N LYS A 215 -1.89 -18.90 -5.33
CA LYS A 215 -2.70 -19.72 -6.25
C LYS A 215 -4.09 -20.07 -5.69
N ILE A 216 -4.72 -19.12 -5.01
CA ILE A 216 -6.02 -19.27 -4.35
C ILE A 216 -7.05 -18.29 -4.95
N PRO A 217 -8.35 -18.68 -5.01
CA PRO A 217 -9.44 -17.76 -5.32
C PRO A 217 -9.49 -16.57 -4.36
N THR A 218 -9.54 -15.36 -4.90
CA THR A 218 -9.54 -14.13 -4.09
C THR A 218 -10.53 -13.08 -4.59
N ILE A 219 -11.16 -12.37 -3.66
CA ILE A 219 -12.08 -11.28 -3.94
C ILE A 219 -11.60 -10.02 -3.20
N GLY A 220 -11.49 -8.91 -3.90
CA GLY A 220 -11.24 -7.60 -3.30
C GLY A 220 -12.54 -6.92 -2.92
N ILE A 221 -12.66 -6.49 -1.65
CA ILE A 221 -13.79 -5.74 -1.11
C ILE A 221 -13.33 -4.35 -0.70
N ALA A 222 -13.78 -3.31 -1.40
CA ALA A 222 -13.45 -1.91 -1.09
C ALA A 222 -14.70 -1.10 -0.70
N LYS A 223 -14.52 -0.06 0.13
CA LYS A 223 -15.60 0.88 0.52
C LYS A 223 -15.63 2.18 -0.31
N LYS A 224 -14.61 2.40 -1.14
CA LYS A 224 -14.47 3.58 -2.00
C LYS A 224 -14.07 3.12 -3.39
N LEU A 225 -14.66 3.75 -4.40
CA LEU A 225 -14.27 3.55 -5.79
C LEU A 225 -12.88 4.14 -5.98
N LEU A 226 -11.90 3.29 -6.33
CA LEU A 226 -10.53 3.75 -6.59
C LEU A 226 -10.40 4.37 -7.98
N VAL A 227 -10.99 3.71 -8.99
CA VAL A 227 -10.92 4.08 -10.40
C VAL A 227 -12.08 3.41 -11.15
N GLY A 228 -12.46 3.98 -12.28
CA GLY A 228 -13.52 3.47 -13.15
C GLY A 228 -14.85 4.18 -12.95
N GLU A 229 -15.85 3.72 -13.69
CA GLU A 229 -17.20 4.28 -13.74
C GLU A 229 -18.24 3.18 -13.50
N GLU A 230 -19.32 3.53 -12.80
CA GLU A 230 -20.43 2.63 -12.55
C GLU A 230 -21.43 2.68 -13.72
N ARG A 231 -21.73 1.53 -14.31
CA ARG A 231 -22.75 1.36 -15.36
C ARG A 231 -23.58 0.12 -15.03
N ASN A 232 -24.88 0.30 -14.79
CA ASN A 232 -25.82 -0.79 -14.44
C ASN A 232 -25.33 -1.68 -13.28
N GLY A 233 -24.78 -1.06 -12.22
CA GLY A 233 -24.23 -1.75 -11.06
C GLY A 233 -22.82 -2.33 -11.24
N TYR A 234 -22.35 -2.53 -12.47
CA TYR A 234 -20.98 -2.96 -12.74
C TYR A 234 -20.01 -1.78 -12.81
N ILE A 235 -18.74 -2.04 -12.51
CA ILE A 235 -17.66 -1.07 -12.61
C ILE A 235 -16.83 -1.35 -13.85
N PHE A 236 -16.62 -0.32 -14.65
CA PHE A 236 -15.83 -0.37 -15.87
C PHE A 236 -14.60 0.52 -15.75
N ILE A 237 -13.47 0.04 -16.26
CA ILE A 237 -12.30 0.89 -16.58
C ILE A 237 -12.16 0.78 -18.09
N ASP A 238 -12.29 1.92 -18.77
CA ASP A 238 -12.53 1.97 -20.22
C ASP A 238 -13.74 1.10 -20.58
N GLU A 239 -13.57 0.09 -21.43
CA GLU A 239 -14.63 -0.86 -21.81
C GLU A 239 -14.58 -2.19 -21.04
N ARG A 240 -13.63 -2.35 -20.12
CA ARG A 240 -13.45 -3.58 -19.37
C ARG A 240 -14.28 -3.56 -18.09
N LYS A 241 -15.19 -4.53 -17.95
CA LYS A 241 -15.84 -4.86 -16.68
C LYS A 241 -14.78 -5.36 -15.68
N VAL A 242 -14.63 -4.68 -14.54
CA VAL A 242 -13.58 -4.98 -13.53
C VAL A 242 -14.13 -5.24 -12.12
N GLY A 243 -15.42 -5.04 -11.92
CA GLY A 243 -16.05 -5.26 -10.63
C GLY A 243 -17.53 -4.94 -10.66
N ILE A 244 -18.13 -4.95 -9.48
CA ILE A 244 -19.54 -4.71 -9.25
C ILE A 244 -19.72 -3.96 -7.93
N LYS A 245 -20.72 -3.09 -7.90
CA LYS A 245 -21.13 -2.41 -6.67
C LYS A 245 -22.28 -3.17 -6.03
N ILE A 246 -22.06 -3.59 -4.79
CA ILE A 246 -23.07 -4.26 -3.96
C ILE A 246 -23.28 -3.42 -2.71
N LYS A 247 -24.46 -2.80 -2.59
CA LYS A 247 -24.76 -1.80 -1.55
C LYS A 247 -23.72 -0.67 -1.57
N LYS A 248 -22.90 -0.57 -0.51
CA LYS A 248 -21.81 0.41 -0.37
C LYS A 248 -20.42 -0.14 -0.71
N PHE A 249 -20.34 -1.39 -1.12
CA PHE A 249 -19.08 -2.08 -1.38
C PHE A 249 -18.81 -2.16 -2.88
N PHE A 250 -17.56 -2.00 -3.24
CA PHE A 250 -17.04 -2.29 -4.58
C PHE A 250 -16.33 -3.63 -4.50
N VAL A 251 -16.90 -4.63 -5.16
CA VAL A 251 -16.42 -6.00 -5.20
C VAL A 251 -15.72 -6.21 -6.53
N SER A 252 -14.50 -6.74 -6.49
CA SER A 252 -13.72 -7.00 -7.70
C SER A 252 -12.99 -8.33 -7.59
N PRO A 253 -12.97 -9.14 -8.67
CA PRO A 253 -12.24 -10.40 -8.65
C PRO A 253 -10.75 -10.14 -8.49
N GLY A 254 -10.09 -11.01 -7.74
CA GLY A 254 -8.66 -11.03 -7.55
C GLY A 254 -7.99 -12.00 -8.54
N ASN A 255 -8.00 -13.27 -8.19
CA ASN A 255 -7.41 -14.37 -8.98
C ASN A 255 -8.28 -15.62 -8.81
N LYS A 256 -8.28 -16.51 -9.80
CA LYS A 256 -9.02 -17.79 -9.80
C LYS A 256 -10.51 -17.64 -9.45
N ILE A 257 -11.10 -16.53 -9.87
CA ILE A 257 -12.52 -16.26 -9.69
C ILE A 257 -12.95 -15.18 -10.67
N ASP A 258 -14.10 -15.36 -11.32
CA ASP A 258 -14.68 -14.34 -12.19
C ASP A 258 -15.54 -13.33 -11.41
N ILE A 259 -16.12 -12.37 -12.13
CA ILE A 259 -16.90 -11.28 -11.53
C ILE A 259 -18.24 -11.78 -10.98
N GLU A 260 -18.87 -12.75 -11.65
CA GLU A 260 -20.22 -13.21 -11.29
C GLU A 260 -20.16 -14.13 -10.07
N SER A 261 -19.21 -15.07 -10.01
CA SER A 261 -18.94 -15.84 -8.79
C SER A 261 -18.53 -14.93 -7.62
N SER A 262 -17.72 -13.89 -7.88
CA SER A 262 -17.34 -12.91 -6.85
C SER A 262 -18.57 -12.18 -6.27
N LYS A 263 -19.52 -11.83 -7.13
CA LYS A 263 -20.79 -11.21 -6.75
C LYS A 263 -21.62 -12.15 -5.90
N GLU A 264 -21.91 -13.35 -6.41
CA GLU A 264 -22.80 -14.33 -5.76
C GLU A 264 -22.30 -14.73 -4.37
N ILE A 265 -21.00 -15.02 -4.23
CA ILE A 265 -20.38 -15.36 -2.95
C ILE A 265 -20.54 -14.19 -1.95
N PHE A 266 -20.28 -12.96 -2.38
CA PHE A 266 -20.40 -11.81 -1.50
C PHE A 266 -21.86 -11.49 -1.14
N GLU A 267 -22.80 -11.60 -2.07
CA GLU A 267 -24.24 -11.42 -1.80
C GLU A 267 -24.73 -12.43 -0.77
N LYS A 268 -24.44 -13.73 -0.95
CA LYS A 268 -24.78 -14.79 0.01
C LYS A 268 -24.23 -14.50 1.41
N LEU A 269 -22.97 -14.08 1.51
CA LEU A 269 -22.37 -13.69 2.79
C LEU A 269 -23.14 -12.54 3.46
N ILE A 270 -23.51 -11.51 2.69
CA ILE A 270 -24.25 -10.36 3.20
C ILE A 270 -25.68 -10.74 3.61
N GLU A 271 -26.35 -11.60 2.86
CA GLU A 271 -27.69 -12.14 3.21
C GLU A 271 -27.68 -12.93 4.51
N LYS A 272 -26.60 -13.68 4.76
CA LYS A 272 -26.36 -14.39 6.04
C LYS A 272 -25.86 -13.48 7.16
N ASN A 273 -25.82 -12.16 6.97
CA ASN A 273 -25.26 -11.17 7.90
C ASN A 273 -23.79 -11.43 8.28
N LEU A 274 -23.01 -12.00 7.36
CA LEU A 274 -21.64 -12.45 7.58
C LEU A 274 -20.62 -11.65 6.77
N ASN A 275 -20.34 -10.41 7.19
CA ASN A 275 -19.30 -9.61 6.56
C ASN A 275 -17.91 -9.94 7.14
N LEU A 276 -17.25 -10.96 6.56
CA LEU A 276 -15.96 -11.46 7.05
C LEU A 276 -14.84 -10.40 7.04
N VAL A 277 -14.80 -9.54 6.02
CA VAL A 277 -13.82 -8.45 5.95
C VAL A 277 -14.05 -7.43 7.07
N HIS A 278 -15.31 -7.09 7.35
CA HIS A 278 -15.62 -6.23 8.49
C HIS A 278 -15.28 -6.86 9.83
N LEU A 279 -15.53 -8.16 10.01
CA LEU A 279 -15.14 -8.88 11.22
C LEU A 279 -13.61 -8.89 11.39
N ALA A 280 -12.86 -9.13 10.32
CA ALA A 280 -11.40 -9.02 10.33
C ALA A 280 -10.96 -7.59 10.71
N HIS A 281 -11.60 -6.57 10.14
CA HIS A 281 -11.34 -5.17 10.49
C HIS A 281 -11.52 -4.87 11.98
N VAL A 282 -12.61 -5.38 12.57
CA VAL A 282 -12.87 -5.23 14.01
C VAL A 282 -11.76 -5.91 14.81
N LYS A 283 -11.40 -7.15 14.48
CA LYS A 283 -10.37 -7.92 15.20
C LYS A 283 -8.98 -7.29 15.09
N ALA A 284 -8.60 -6.80 13.91
CA ALA A 284 -7.34 -6.09 13.70
C ALA A 284 -7.25 -4.81 14.54
N ASN A 285 -8.35 -4.05 14.63
CA ASN A 285 -8.40 -2.82 15.43
C ASN A 285 -8.51 -3.06 16.94
N GLU A 286 -9.18 -4.13 17.38
CA GLU A 286 -9.16 -4.58 18.78
C GLU A 286 -7.73 -4.87 19.22
N GLU A 287 -6.98 -5.62 18.41
CA GLU A 287 -5.59 -5.97 18.73
C GLU A 287 -4.66 -4.76 18.75
N LYS A 288 -4.82 -3.85 17.77
CA LYS A 288 -4.12 -2.57 17.77
C LYS A 288 -4.34 -1.78 19.06
N ARG A 289 -5.59 -1.67 19.52
CA ARG A 289 -5.97 -0.87 20.69
C ARG A 289 -5.47 -1.46 22.01
N LYS A 290 -5.31 -2.78 22.11
CA LYS A 290 -4.76 -3.42 23.32
C LYS A 290 -3.29 -3.06 23.54
N GLU A 291 -2.55 -2.89 22.45
CA GLU A 291 -1.09 -2.65 22.46
C GLU A 291 -0.71 -1.16 22.47
N GLU A 292 -1.67 -0.27 22.20
CA GLU A 292 -1.50 1.19 22.24
C GLU A 292 -1.94 1.79 23.59
N LYS A 293 -2.48 0.97 24.50
CA LYS A 293 -2.80 1.32 25.89
C LYS A 293 -1.67 0.88 26.81
#